data_AF-A0A351BJT0-F1
#
_entry.id   AF-A0A351BJT0-F1
#
_cell.length_a   1.000
_cell.length_b   1.000
_cell.length_c   1.000
_cell.angle_alpha   90.00
_cell.angle_beta   90.00
_cell.angle_gamma   90.00
#
_symmetry.space_group_name_H-M   'P 1'
#
loop_
_entity.id
_entity.type
_entity.pdbx_description
1 polymer ?
#
loop_
_entity_poly.entity_id
_entity_poly.type
_entity_poly.pdbx_seq_one_letter_code
_entity_poly.pdbx_strand_id
1 'polypeptide(L)'
;RSQIRRNERLLDIEHREWMICLGRGFDFLHTPNVALIIGPYSPNLDVPIRKAAGIIEANMQAGRIPSDGFLLLASVPYDELGVDRARAELKSRFLSNFAANVIRAEFPHLGEQMSIRTAVLDWRSRALETISIGH
;
A
#
# COMPACT_ATOMS: atom_id res chain seq x y z
N ARG A 1 -2.36 -23.73 1.05
CA ARG A 1 -1.44 -23.30 2.13
C ARG A 1 -0.09 -22.78 1.60
N SER A 2 0.43 -23.26 0.46
CA SER A 2 1.67 -22.77 -0.16
C SER A 2 1.60 -21.34 -0.72
N GLN A 3 0.43 -20.93 -1.24
CA GLN A 3 0.23 -19.62 -1.87
C GLN A 3 0.25 -18.46 -0.87
N ILE A 4 -0.40 -18.64 0.29
CA ILE A 4 -0.38 -17.69 1.42
C ILE A 4 1.08 -17.41 1.83
N ARG A 5 1.88 -18.48 1.97
CA ARG A 5 3.34 -18.41 2.23
C ARG A 5 4.18 -17.71 1.16
N ARG A 6 3.67 -17.50 -0.05
CA ARG A 6 4.37 -16.78 -1.12
C ARG A 6 4.06 -15.28 -1.06
N ASN A 7 2.80 -14.92 -0.80
CA ASN A 7 2.41 -13.53 -0.55
C ASN A 7 3.01 -13.02 0.76
N GLU A 8 3.03 -13.83 1.81
CA GLU A 8 3.76 -13.55 3.06
C GLU A 8 5.24 -13.27 2.78
N ARG A 9 5.87 -13.98 1.83
CA ARG A 9 7.27 -13.77 1.43
C ARG A 9 7.54 -12.56 0.53
N LEU A 10 6.55 -12.09 -0.24
CA LEU A 10 6.67 -10.80 -0.95
C LEU A 10 6.55 -9.61 0.01
N LEU A 11 5.92 -9.87 1.14
CA LEU A 11 5.71 -8.95 2.25
C LEU A 11 6.57 -9.33 3.46
N ASP A 12 7.64 -10.13 3.27
CA ASP A 12 8.68 -10.48 4.26
C ASP A 12 9.55 -9.26 4.62
N ILE A 13 8.95 -8.08 4.55
CA ILE A 13 9.25 -6.97 5.42
C ILE A 13 8.91 -7.51 6.81
N GLU A 14 9.93 -7.73 7.63
CA GLU A 14 9.77 -8.17 9.01
C GLU A 14 8.56 -7.48 9.65
N HIS A 15 7.71 -8.28 10.30
CA HIS A 15 6.40 -7.97 10.88
C HIS A 15 6.38 -6.85 11.96
N ARG A 16 7.03 -5.72 11.71
CA ARG A 16 7.23 -4.56 12.59
C ARG A 16 7.06 -3.22 11.87
N GLU A 17 7.14 -3.17 10.55
CA GLU A 17 6.88 -1.94 9.80
C GLU A 17 5.37 -1.65 9.71
N TRP A 18 5.01 -0.39 9.96
CA TRP A 18 3.66 0.09 9.75
C TRP A 18 3.37 0.22 8.26
N MET A 19 2.14 -0.08 7.85
CA MET A 19 1.74 -0.06 6.45
C MET A 19 0.52 0.84 6.21
N ILE A 20 0.55 1.63 5.13
CA ILE A 20 -0.64 2.20 4.50
C ILE A 20 -0.93 1.39 3.23
N CYS A 21 -2.06 0.68 3.21
CA CYS A 21 -2.48 -0.11 2.05
C CYS A 21 -3.61 0.59 1.30
N LEU A 22 -3.43 0.82 -0.01
CA LEU A 22 -4.37 1.52 -0.88
C LEU A 22 -4.92 0.63 -1.98
N GLY A 23 -6.24 0.60 -2.11
CA GLY A 23 -6.94 -0.16 -3.14
C GLY A 23 -7.51 -1.47 -2.60
N ARG A 24 -7.26 -2.58 -3.28
CA ARG A 24 -7.90 -3.88 -3.06
C ARG A 24 -6.90 -5.01 -3.20
N GLY A 25 -7.27 -6.19 -2.70
CA GLY A 25 -6.43 -7.36 -2.78
C GLY A 25 -5.51 -7.56 -1.59
N PHE A 26 -5.88 -6.95 -0.46
CA PHE A 26 -5.19 -7.08 0.83
C PHE A 26 -5.89 -8.07 1.76
N ASP A 27 -6.87 -8.85 1.27
CA ASP A 27 -7.70 -9.73 2.08
C ASP A 27 -6.89 -10.79 2.85
N PHE A 28 -5.63 -11.03 2.46
CA PHE A 28 -4.70 -11.92 3.15
C PHE A 28 -3.85 -11.22 4.22
N LEU A 29 -3.77 -9.88 4.24
CA LEU A 29 -3.09 -9.11 5.28
C LEU A 29 -3.93 -9.13 6.56
N HIS A 30 -3.69 -10.12 7.43
CA HIS A 30 -4.28 -10.19 8.77
C HIS A 30 -3.34 -9.65 9.85
N THR A 31 -2.42 -8.76 9.48
CA THR A 31 -1.35 -8.28 10.35
C THR A 31 -1.79 -7.11 11.24
N PRO A 32 -1.46 -7.14 12.54
CA PRO A 32 -1.47 -5.92 13.35
C PRO A 32 -0.47 -4.91 12.76
N ASN A 33 -0.72 -3.60 12.91
CA ASN A 33 0.07 -2.48 12.35
C ASN A 33 -0.20 -2.11 10.88
N VAL A 34 -1.43 -2.34 10.41
CA VAL A 34 -1.88 -1.94 9.06
C VAL A 34 -2.97 -0.88 9.15
N ALA A 35 -2.77 0.25 8.44
CA ALA A 35 -3.83 1.18 8.07
C ALA A 35 -4.34 0.80 6.67
N LEU A 36 -5.50 0.16 6.62
CA LEU A 36 -6.10 -0.29 5.36
C LEU A 36 -7.08 0.76 4.83
N ILE A 37 -6.75 1.36 3.68
CA ILE A 37 -7.59 2.30 2.96
C ILE A 37 -8.24 1.58 1.77
N ILE A 38 -9.46 1.10 1.98
CA ILE A 38 -10.23 0.40 0.95
C ILE A 38 -11.04 1.40 0.13
N GLY A 39 -10.74 1.44 -1.16
CA GLY A 39 -11.79 1.46 -2.18
C GLY A 39 -11.89 2.69 -3.10
N PRO A 40 -12.23 2.44 -4.38
CA PRO A 40 -12.17 3.40 -5.51
C PRO A 40 -13.34 4.38 -5.59
N TYR A 41 -14.09 4.57 -4.49
CA TYR A 41 -15.39 5.25 -4.50
C TYR A 41 -15.42 6.56 -3.70
N SER A 42 -14.33 6.95 -3.05
CA SER A 42 -14.25 8.28 -2.43
C SER A 42 -13.70 9.27 -3.46
N PRO A 43 -14.47 10.30 -3.87
CA PRO A 43 -13.95 11.36 -4.75
C PRO A 43 -12.77 12.11 -4.10
N ASN A 44 -12.68 12.08 -2.77
CA ASN A 44 -11.64 12.72 -1.97
C ASN A 44 -10.79 11.64 -1.28
N LEU A 45 -9.91 10.99 -2.05
CA LEU A 45 -9.02 9.96 -1.53
C LEU A 45 -7.88 10.56 -0.67
N ASP A 46 -7.62 11.85 -0.82
CA ASP A 46 -6.64 12.63 -0.05
C ASP A 46 -6.95 12.65 1.46
N VAL A 47 -8.23 12.82 1.84
CA VAL A 47 -8.66 12.87 3.25
C VAL A 47 -8.30 11.59 4.03
N PRO A 48 -8.67 10.37 3.60
CA PRO A 48 -8.28 9.16 4.32
C PRO A 48 -6.76 8.91 4.29
N ILE A 49 -6.06 9.33 3.23
CA ILE A 49 -4.59 9.24 3.15
C ILE A 49 -3.95 10.12 4.22
N ARG A 50 -4.36 11.39 4.32
CA ARG A 50 -3.88 12.33 5.35
C ARG A 50 -4.14 11.78 6.75
N LYS A 51 -5.33 11.23 6.98
CA LYS A 51 -5.70 10.67 8.29
C LYS A 51 -4.81 9.48 8.66
N ALA A 52 -4.54 8.56 7.73
CA ALA A 52 -3.66 7.42 7.97
C ALA A 52 -2.22 7.86 8.25
N ALA A 53 -1.70 8.80 7.45
CA ALA A 53 -0.36 9.37 7.65
C ALA A 53 -0.23 10.06 9.02
N GLY A 54 -1.22 10.87 9.42
CA GLY A 54 -1.23 11.51 10.73
C GLY A 54 -1.30 10.53 11.90
N ILE A 55 -1.98 9.38 11.75
CA ILE A 55 -1.96 8.32 12.77
C ILE A 55 -0.55 7.73 12.91
N ILE A 56 0.14 7.45 11.81
CA ILE A 56 1.51 6.93 11.83
C ILE A 56 2.45 7.94 12.49
N GLU A 57 2.42 9.20 12.05
CA GLU A 57 3.26 10.26 12.61
C GLU A 57 3.02 10.43 14.12
N ALA A 58 1.76 10.50 14.56
CA ALA A 58 1.42 10.64 15.97
C ALA A 58 1.86 9.41 16.80
N ASN A 59 1.87 8.22 16.21
CA ASN A 59 2.38 7.02 16.87
C ASN A 59 3.91 7.06 16.98
N MET A 60 4.62 7.52 15.95
CA MET A 60 6.08 7.71 15.96
C MET A 60 6.50 8.75 17.00
N GLN A 61 5.84 9.91 17.00
CA GLN A 61 6.11 10.99 17.97
C GLN A 61 5.86 10.55 19.42
N ALA A 62 4.85 9.72 19.64
CA ALA A 62 4.55 9.15 20.96
C ALA A 62 5.48 7.98 21.35
N GLY A 63 6.45 7.61 20.50
CA GLY A 63 7.35 6.46 20.73
C GLY A 63 6.64 5.11 20.76
N ARG A 64 5.39 5.03 20.28
CA ARG A 64 4.61 3.79 20.25
C ARG A 64 5.09 2.86 19.14
N ILE A 65 5.72 3.41 18.11
CA ILE A 65 6.24 2.71 16.94
C ILE A 65 7.61 3.32 16.58
N PRO A 66 8.55 2.54 16.02
CA PRO A 66 9.84 3.07 15.57
C PRO A 66 9.67 4.19 14.54
N SER A 67 10.56 5.18 14.57
CA SER A 67 10.60 6.30 13.62
C SER A 67 11.54 6.03 12.45
N ASP A 68 11.66 4.77 12.03
CA ASP A 68 12.53 4.32 10.93
C ASP A 68 11.81 4.28 9.57
N GLY A 69 10.49 4.38 9.58
CA GLY A 69 9.68 4.61 8.39
C GLY A 69 8.42 3.77 8.37
N PHE A 70 7.78 3.76 7.21
CA PHE A 70 6.59 2.95 6.96
C PHE A 70 6.49 2.61 5.47
N LEU A 71 5.72 1.58 5.17
CA LEU A 71 5.48 1.15 3.80
C LEU A 71 4.14 1.67 3.28
N LEU A 72 4.18 2.34 2.14
CA LEU A 72 3.02 2.62 1.30
C LEU A 72 2.88 1.54 0.23
N LEU A 73 1.80 0.75 0.29
CA LEU A 73 1.53 -0.33 -0.66
C LEU A 73 0.22 -0.05 -1.42
N ALA A 74 0.30 0.10 -2.74
CA ALA A 74 -0.88 0.20 -3.60
C ALA A 74 -1.10 -1.07 -4.42
N SER A 75 -2.33 -1.60 -4.43
CA SER A 75 -2.71 -2.75 -5.24
C SER A 75 -4.12 -2.67 -5.78
N VAL A 76 -4.30 -3.17 -7.00
CA VAL A 76 -5.58 -3.30 -7.69
C VAL A 76 -5.66 -4.71 -8.28
N PRO A 77 -6.78 -5.43 -8.07
CA PRO A 77 -6.95 -6.76 -8.64
C PRO A 77 -7.29 -6.70 -10.13
N TYR A 78 -6.89 -7.75 -10.85
CA TYR A 78 -7.31 -8.08 -12.21
C TYR A 78 -7.79 -9.53 -12.26
N ASP A 79 -8.69 -9.86 -13.18
CA ASP A 79 -9.23 -11.21 -13.41
C ASP A 79 -8.70 -11.79 -14.73
N GLU A 80 -8.50 -10.94 -15.74
CA GLU A 80 -8.07 -11.36 -17.07
C GLU A 80 -6.68 -10.81 -17.44
N LEU A 81 -5.88 -11.65 -18.10
CA LEU A 81 -4.62 -11.21 -18.68
C LEU A 81 -4.88 -10.26 -19.87
N GLY A 82 -3.90 -9.38 -20.14
CA GLY A 82 -4.01 -8.38 -21.20
C GLY A 82 -4.54 -7.05 -20.69
N VAL A 83 -5.64 -6.55 -21.27
CA VAL A 83 -6.15 -5.19 -21.02
C VAL A 83 -6.53 -4.96 -19.57
N ASP A 84 -7.11 -5.96 -18.91
CA ASP A 84 -7.54 -5.83 -17.51
C ASP A 84 -6.32 -5.72 -16.56
N ARG A 85 -5.31 -6.59 -16.72
CA ARG A 85 -4.02 -6.43 -16.02
C ARG A 85 -3.37 -5.07 -16.29
N ALA A 86 -3.29 -4.62 -17.55
CA ALA A 86 -2.71 -3.32 -17.89
C ALA A 86 -3.45 -2.14 -17.19
N ARG A 87 -4.79 -2.23 -17.09
CA ARG A 87 -5.60 -1.26 -16.36
C ARG A 87 -5.34 -1.31 -14.86
N ALA A 88 -5.19 -2.51 -14.29
CA ALA A 88 -4.84 -2.67 -12.89
C ALA A 88 -3.46 -2.06 -12.60
N GLU A 89 -2.46 -2.31 -13.45
CA GLU A 89 -1.13 -1.71 -13.33
C GLU A 89 -1.18 -0.18 -13.35
N LEU A 90 -1.91 0.42 -14.31
CA LEU A 90 -2.07 1.87 -14.40
C LEU A 90 -2.72 2.44 -13.13
N LYS A 91 -3.80 1.81 -12.64
CA LYS A 91 -4.49 2.25 -11.42
C LYS A 91 -3.61 2.11 -10.19
N SER A 92 -2.88 1.01 -10.04
CA SER A 92 -1.96 0.81 -8.91
C SER A 92 -0.86 1.88 -8.90
N ARG A 93 -0.27 2.19 -10.06
CA ARG A 93 0.73 3.27 -10.19
C ARG A 93 0.15 4.64 -9.86
N PHE A 94 -1.05 4.91 -10.34
CA PHE A 94 -1.74 6.16 -10.01
C PHE A 94 -1.96 6.27 -8.50
N LEU A 95 -2.47 5.23 -7.86
CA LEU A 95 -2.75 5.23 -6.42
C LEU A 95 -1.48 5.41 -5.58
N SER A 96 -0.39 4.72 -5.91
CA SER A 96 0.87 4.87 -5.17
C SER A 96 1.45 6.27 -5.33
N ASN A 97 1.49 6.80 -6.55
CA ASN A 97 1.99 8.16 -6.82
C ASN A 97 1.12 9.23 -6.17
N PHE A 98 -0.20 9.12 -6.30
CA PHE A 98 -1.15 10.08 -5.71
C PHE A 98 -0.99 10.14 -4.19
N ALA A 99 -0.99 8.98 -3.52
CA ALA A 99 -0.84 8.95 -2.08
C ALA A 99 0.55 9.41 -1.62
N ALA A 100 1.61 9.04 -2.33
CA ALA A 100 2.94 9.51 -2.00
C ALA A 100 3.04 11.04 -2.10
N ASN A 101 2.40 11.65 -3.11
CA ASN A 101 2.37 13.10 -3.27
C ASN A 101 1.56 13.78 -2.17
N VAL A 102 0.39 13.24 -1.80
CA VAL A 102 -0.41 13.75 -0.67
C VAL A 102 0.39 13.71 0.63
N ILE A 103 1.08 12.60 0.91
CA ILE A 103 1.87 12.44 2.13
C ILE A 103 3.07 13.39 2.14
N ARG A 104 3.82 13.49 1.04
CA ARG A 104 4.97 14.42 0.95
C ARG A 104 4.58 15.89 1.09
N ALA A 105 3.41 16.26 0.59
CA ALA A 105 2.93 17.63 0.67
C ALA A 105 2.54 18.04 2.11
N GLU A 106 1.92 17.13 2.87
CA GLU A 106 1.34 17.43 4.18
C GLU A 106 2.25 17.00 5.35
N PHE A 107 3.04 15.94 5.15
CA PHE A 107 3.94 15.36 6.14
C PHE A 107 5.33 15.14 5.54
N PRO A 108 6.11 16.21 5.27
CA PRO A 108 7.37 16.11 4.53
C PRO A 108 8.37 15.12 5.14
N HIS A 109 8.56 15.17 6.46
CA HIS A 109 9.49 14.29 7.17
C HIS A 109 9.05 12.82 7.07
N LEU A 110 7.76 12.55 7.28
CA LEU A 110 7.21 11.20 7.12
C LEU A 110 7.34 10.72 5.65
N GLY A 111 7.19 11.63 4.69
CA GLY A 111 7.36 11.36 3.26
C GLY A 111 8.79 10.98 2.86
N GLU A 112 9.81 11.42 3.60
CA GLU A 112 11.22 11.00 3.41
C GLU A 112 11.47 9.57 3.91
N GLN A 113 10.72 9.14 4.93
CA GLN A 113 10.84 7.81 5.54
C GLN A 113 9.89 6.78 4.90
N MET A 114 9.12 7.19 3.90
CA MET A 114 8.13 6.37 3.22
C MET A 114 8.77 5.48 2.14
N SER A 115 8.68 4.17 2.32
CA SER A 115 8.98 3.20 1.27
C SER A 115 7.75 2.93 0.42
N ILE A 116 7.87 3.00 -0.91
CA ILE A 116 6.72 2.81 -1.82
C ILE A 116 6.84 1.46 -2.52
N ARG A 117 5.78 0.64 -2.45
CA ARG A 117 5.61 -0.55 -3.27
C ARG A 117 4.31 -0.46 -4.07
N THR A 118 4.40 -0.78 -5.35
CA THR A 118 3.25 -0.85 -6.25
C THR A 118 3.07 -2.30 -6.69
N ALA A 119 1.85 -2.80 -6.65
CA ALA A 119 1.56 -4.18 -7.02
C ALA A 119 0.22 -4.29 -7.77
N VAL A 120 -0.01 -5.45 -8.38
CA VAL A 120 -1.31 -5.89 -8.88
C VAL A 120 -1.66 -7.23 -8.25
N LEU A 121 -2.94 -7.52 -8.07
CA LEU A 121 -3.39 -8.82 -7.56
C LEU A 121 -4.03 -9.62 -8.70
N ASP A 122 -3.47 -10.78 -9.04
CA ASP A 122 -4.21 -11.76 -9.82
C ASP A 122 -5.34 -12.33 -8.96
N TRP A 123 -6.60 -12.04 -9.31
CA TRP A 123 -7.76 -12.48 -8.53
C TRP A 123 -7.95 -14.00 -8.55
N ARG A 124 -7.59 -14.66 -9.65
CA ARG A 124 -7.74 -16.12 -9.84
C ARG A 124 -6.72 -16.88 -9.01
N SER A 125 -5.45 -16.49 -9.13
CA SER A 125 -4.36 -17.17 -8.40
C SER A 125 -4.13 -16.60 -7.00
N ARG A 126 -4.79 -15.48 -6.66
CA ARG A 126 -4.60 -14.67 -5.45
C ARG A 126 -3.13 -14.29 -5.25
N ALA A 127 -2.37 -14.14 -6.32
CA ALA A 127 -0.96 -13.78 -6.28
C ALA A 127 -0.79 -12.25 -6.34
N LEU A 128 -0.15 -11.68 -5.31
CA LEU A 128 0.27 -10.29 -5.37
C LEU A 128 1.55 -10.20 -6.20
N GLU A 129 1.59 -9.36 -7.23
CA GLU A 129 2.75 -9.17 -8.09
C GLU A 129 3.23 -7.72 -7.97
N THR A 130 4.45 -7.52 -7.46
CA THR A 130 5.07 -6.18 -7.44
C THR A 130 5.40 -5.75 -8.86
N ILE A 131 5.06 -4.51 -9.20
CA ILE A 131 5.37 -3.89 -10.48
C ILE A 131 6.31 -2.70 -10.24
N SER A 132 7.37 -2.59 -11.05
CA SER A 132 8.30 -1.46 -10.98
C SER A 132 7.58 -0.18 -11.34
N ILE A 133 7.74 0.89 -10.55
CA ILE A 133 7.34 2.24 -10.93
C ILE A 133 8.22 2.59 -12.16
N GLY A 134 7.60 2.83 -13.30
CA GLY A 134 8.32 3.14 -14.53
C GLY A 134 9.13 4.41 -14.29
N HIS A 135 10.39 4.38 -14.70
CA HIS A 135 11.29 5.54 -14.68
C HIS A 135 10.72 6.70 -15.50
#